data_AF-A0A1U8MUS5-F1
#
_entry.id   AF-A0A1U8MUS5-F1
#
_cell.length_a   1.000
_cell.length_b   1.000
_cell.length_c   1.000
_cell.angle_alpha   90.00
_cell.angle_beta   90.00
_cell.angle_gamma   90.00
#
_symmetry.space_group_name_H-M   'P 1'
#
loop_
_entity.id
_entity.type
_entity.pdbx_description
1 polymer ?
#
loop_
_entity_poly.entity_id
_entity_poly.type
_entity_poly.pdbx_seq_one_letter_code
_entity_poly.pdbx_strand_id
1 'polypeptide(L)'
;MNQVLGTYNGFEGVSQVVDAGGGIGINLKLFVSKYPQLKGINFDLPQVIKDAHCAEVIFMKSILHNWGNDRCMKLLKSMSERIGGIRNSKSAKERTKQELKTLAKQAGFSSLKIIRHAYNHCVMEI
;
A
#
# COMPACT_ATOMS: atom_id res chain seq x y z
N MET A 1 14.57 -3.06 2.50
CA MET A 1 13.44 -2.76 3.41
C MET A 1 13.93 -2.25 4.76
N ASN A 2 14.95 -2.87 5.37
CA ASN A 2 15.47 -2.54 6.70
C ASN A 2 15.74 -1.03 6.93
N GLN A 3 16.36 -0.33 5.99
CA GLN A 3 16.59 1.13 6.10
C GLN A 3 15.30 1.96 6.20
N VAL A 4 14.24 1.55 5.47
CA VAL A 4 12.93 2.19 5.58
C VAL A 4 12.37 1.95 6.98
N LEU A 5 12.38 0.71 7.47
CA LEU A 5 11.91 0.39 8.82
C LEU A 5 12.74 1.04 9.93
N GLY A 6 14.01 1.35 9.69
CA GLY A 6 14.84 2.11 10.63
C GLY A 6 14.47 3.59 10.76
N THR A 7 13.70 4.15 9.82
CA THR A 7 13.37 5.60 9.77
C THR A 7 11.89 5.91 9.61
N TYR A 8 11.05 4.90 9.39
CA TYR A 8 9.60 5.02 9.25
C TYR A 8 8.90 4.42 10.46
N ASN A 9 8.03 5.23 11.07
CA ASN A 9 7.30 4.91 12.29
C ASN A 9 5.79 4.83 12.08
N GLY A 10 5.27 4.97 10.85
CA GLY A 10 3.82 4.90 10.55
C GLY A 10 3.18 3.51 10.69
N PHE A 11 3.79 2.61 11.47
CA PHE A 11 3.21 1.38 11.97
C PHE A 11 3.13 1.35 13.52
N GLU A 12 3.60 2.39 14.21
CA GLU A 12 3.45 2.54 15.65
C GLU A 12 1.98 2.77 16.01
N GLY A 13 1.50 2.05 17.04
CA GLY A 13 0.08 2.05 17.43
C GLY A 13 -0.86 1.26 16.51
N VAL A 14 -0.41 0.83 15.32
CA VAL A 14 -1.23 0.05 14.38
C VAL A 14 -1.43 -1.37 14.91
N SER A 15 -2.68 -1.85 14.94
CA SER A 15 -3.03 -3.20 15.39
C SER A 15 -2.91 -4.24 14.27
N GLN A 16 -3.17 -3.85 13.02
CA GLN A 16 -3.21 -4.76 11.88
C GLN A 16 -2.72 -4.12 10.58
N VAL A 17 -1.80 -4.81 9.89
CA VAL A 17 -1.29 -4.44 8.57
C VAL A 17 -1.49 -5.57 7.55
N VAL A 18 -1.93 -5.21 6.34
CA VAL A 18 -1.93 -6.11 5.17
C VAL A 18 -0.73 -5.77 4.28
N ASP A 19 0.12 -6.74 3.93
CA ASP A 19 1.12 -6.59 2.87
C ASP A 19 0.54 -7.13 1.56
N ALA A 20 0.06 -6.21 0.72
CA ALA A 20 -0.59 -6.51 -0.54
C ALA A 20 0.46 -6.72 -1.64
N GLY A 21 0.48 -7.93 -2.20
CA GLY A 21 1.54 -8.42 -3.08
C GLY A 21 2.83 -8.76 -2.33
N GLY A 22 2.73 -9.20 -1.07
CA GLY A 22 3.87 -9.51 -0.20
C GLY A 22 4.64 -10.78 -0.58
N GLY A 23 4.13 -11.56 -1.55
CA GLY A 23 4.76 -12.81 -2.02
C GLY A 23 4.98 -13.80 -0.88
N ILE A 24 6.24 -14.15 -0.60
CA ILE A 24 6.62 -15.03 0.52
C ILE A 24 6.67 -14.34 1.90
N GLY A 25 6.12 -13.13 2.04
CA GLY A 25 5.90 -12.46 3.33
C GLY A 25 7.15 -11.90 4.01
N ILE A 26 8.22 -11.62 3.26
CA ILE A 26 9.48 -11.09 3.82
C ILE A 26 9.28 -9.74 4.53
N ASN A 27 8.49 -8.82 3.97
CA ASN A 27 8.31 -7.50 4.62
C ASN A 27 7.58 -7.66 5.95
N LEU A 28 6.52 -8.49 6.01
CA LEU A 28 5.79 -8.75 7.25
C LEU A 28 6.65 -9.39 8.33
N LYS A 29 7.55 -10.32 8.00
CA LYS A 29 8.52 -10.85 8.97
C LYS A 29 9.36 -9.73 9.60
N LEU A 30 9.75 -8.73 8.82
CA LEU A 30 10.46 -7.54 9.33
C LEU A 30 9.53 -6.62 10.14
N PHE A 31 8.26 -6.49 9.76
CA PHE A 31 7.30 -5.64 10.47
C PHE A 31 6.98 -6.21 11.85
N VAL A 32 6.59 -7.48 11.95
CA VAL A 32 6.28 -8.14 13.23
C VAL A 32 7.53 -8.27 14.11
N SER A 33 8.74 -8.31 13.53
CA SER A 33 9.98 -8.29 14.29
C SER A 33 10.33 -6.91 14.87
N LYS A 34 9.90 -5.80 14.25
CA LYS A 34 10.05 -4.44 14.83
C LYS A 34 8.88 -4.08 15.74
N TYR A 35 7.68 -4.59 15.43
CA TYR A 35 6.43 -4.30 16.11
C TYR A 35 5.72 -5.61 16.51
N PRO A 36 6.12 -6.25 17.63
CA PRO A 36 5.58 -7.57 18.02
C PRO A 36 4.06 -7.61 18.24
N GLN A 37 3.45 -6.46 18.55
CA GLN A 37 2.01 -6.29 18.71
C GLN A 37 1.23 -6.22 17.38
N LEU A 38 1.93 -6.01 16.26
CA LEU A 38 1.32 -5.77 14.96
C LEU A 38 0.90 -7.09 14.29
N LYS A 39 -0.40 -7.27 14.05
CA LYS A 39 -0.90 -8.42 13.31
C LYS A 39 -0.66 -8.24 11.80
N GLY A 40 0.29 -8.98 11.25
CA GLY A 40 0.58 -9.01 9.83
C GLY A 40 -0.28 -10.00 9.04
N ILE A 41 -0.87 -9.55 7.93
CA ILE A 41 -1.59 -10.40 6.96
C ILE A 41 -0.88 -10.35 5.61
N ASN A 42 -0.29 -11.47 5.18
CA ASN A 42 0.40 -11.59 3.90
C ASN A 42 -0.59 -11.93 2.79
N PHE A 43 -0.58 -11.19 1.68
CA PHE A 43 -1.57 -11.41 0.62
C PHE A 43 -1.04 -11.16 -0.79
N ASP A 44 -1.61 -11.85 -1.79
CA ASP A 44 -1.22 -11.68 -3.19
C ASP A 44 -2.39 -11.94 -4.18
N LEU A 45 -2.45 -11.11 -5.24
CA LEU A 45 -3.40 -11.20 -6.38
C LEU A 45 -4.91 -11.05 -5.99
N PRO A 46 -5.95 -11.29 -6.86
CA PRO A 46 -7.24 -10.58 -6.71
C PRO A 46 -8.39 -11.27 -5.96
N GLN A 47 -8.29 -12.54 -5.52
CA GLN A 47 -9.34 -13.15 -4.65
C GLN A 47 -9.31 -12.60 -3.20
N VAL A 48 -8.19 -11.97 -2.87
CA VAL A 48 -7.73 -11.44 -1.59
C VAL A 48 -8.66 -10.48 -0.88
N ILE A 49 -9.49 -9.75 -1.62
CA ILE A 49 -10.06 -8.52 -1.06
C ILE A 49 -11.10 -8.80 0.04
N LYS A 50 -11.63 -10.03 0.15
CA LYS A 50 -12.63 -10.41 1.16
C LYS A 50 -12.17 -10.26 2.62
N ASP A 51 -10.91 -10.52 2.95
CA ASP A 51 -10.49 -10.55 4.37
C ASP A 51 -9.87 -9.23 4.86
N ALA A 52 -9.68 -8.26 3.95
CA ALA A 52 -9.10 -6.95 4.25
C ALA A 52 -10.07 -5.96 4.94
N HIS A 53 -11.27 -6.40 5.36
CA HIS A 53 -12.31 -5.54 5.96
C HIS A 53 -11.94 -4.96 7.35
N CYS A 54 -10.87 -5.41 7.98
CA CYS A 54 -10.45 -4.97 9.33
C CYS A 54 -9.00 -4.47 9.40
N ALA A 55 -8.38 -4.15 8.25
CA ALA A 55 -7.01 -3.67 8.20
C ALA A 55 -6.96 -2.14 8.38
N GLU A 56 -6.20 -1.67 9.37
CA GLU A 56 -5.96 -0.24 9.60
C GLU A 56 -4.96 0.32 8.56
N VAL A 57 -3.98 -0.48 8.16
CA VAL A 57 -2.96 -0.09 7.17
C VAL A 57 -2.81 -1.15 6.09
N ILE A 58 -2.73 -0.70 4.84
CA ILE A 58 -2.39 -1.53 3.69
C ILE A 58 -1.02 -1.09 3.16
N PHE A 59 -0.02 -1.94 3.34
CA PHE A 59 1.30 -1.76 2.77
C PHE A 59 1.35 -2.34 1.34
N MET A 60 1.96 -1.60 0.42
CA MET A 60 2.18 -2.02 -0.96
C MET A 60 3.60 -1.69 -1.38
N LYS A 61 4.43 -2.70 -1.60
CA LYS A 61 5.78 -2.51 -2.15
C LYS A 61 5.85 -2.98 -3.60
N SER A 62 6.31 -2.12 -4.49
CA SER A 62 6.59 -2.47 -5.90
C SER A 62 5.37 -2.99 -6.69
N ILE A 63 4.14 -2.71 -6.23
CA ILE A 63 2.91 -3.19 -6.90
C ILE A 63 2.45 -2.26 -8.02
N LEU A 64 2.40 -0.95 -7.73
CA LEU A 64 1.75 0.02 -8.62
C LEU A 64 2.50 0.23 -9.96
N HIS A 65 3.78 -0.16 -10.07
CA HIS A 65 4.53 -0.08 -11.34
C HIS A 65 4.32 -1.30 -12.27
N ASN A 66 3.93 -2.46 -11.73
CA ASN A 66 3.66 -3.66 -12.53
C ASN A 66 2.35 -3.54 -13.31
N TRP A 67 1.45 -2.71 -12.81
CA TRP A 67 0.24 -2.29 -13.50
C TRP A 67 0.34 -0.79 -13.76
N GLY A 68 -0.77 -0.16 -14.13
CA GLY A 68 -0.72 1.27 -14.40
C GLY A 68 -2.06 1.90 -14.20
N ASN A 69 -2.11 3.20 -14.52
CA ASN A 69 -3.04 4.20 -14.02
C ASN A 69 -4.32 3.59 -13.53
N ASP A 70 -5.04 2.99 -14.44
CA ASP A 70 -6.44 2.74 -14.32
C ASP A 70 -6.68 1.30 -13.76
N ARG A 71 -5.71 0.36 -13.86
CA ARG A 71 -5.72 -0.91 -13.06
C ARG A 71 -5.24 -0.68 -11.62
N CYS A 72 -4.31 0.26 -11.43
CA CYS A 72 -3.93 0.76 -10.11
C CYS A 72 -5.04 1.59 -9.47
N MET A 73 -5.81 2.34 -10.24
CA MET A 73 -7.05 2.96 -9.77
C MET A 73 -8.03 1.90 -9.29
N LYS A 74 -8.23 0.79 -10.02
CA LYS A 74 -9.02 -0.34 -9.49
C LYS A 74 -8.51 -0.87 -8.16
N LEU A 75 -7.20 -1.02 -7.99
CA LEU A 75 -6.60 -1.49 -6.74
C LEU A 75 -6.81 -0.46 -5.61
N LEU A 76 -6.35 0.78 -5.83
CA LEU A 76 -6.42 1.88 -4.87
C LEU A 76 -7.86 2.24 -4.52
N LYS A 77 -8.79 2.20 -5.48
CA LYS A 77 -10.23 2.33 -5.25
C LYS A 77 -10.82 1.12 -4.55
N SER A 78 -10.39 -0.10 -4.82
CA SER A 78 -10.89 -1.25 -4.07
C SER A 78 -10.37 -1.29 -2.62
N MET A 79 -9.22 -0.67 -2.36
CA MET A 79 -8.64 -0.47 -1.04
C MET A 79 -9.32 0.70 -0.33
N SER A 80 -9.43 1.85 -0.99
CA SER A 80 -10.24 2.96 -0.48
C SER A 80 -11.65 2.48 -0.23
N GLU A 81 -12.28 1.69 -1.12
CA GLU A 81 -13.65 1.17 -0.98
C GLU A 81 -13.93 0.47 0.35
N ARG A 82 -12.92 -0.19 0.92
CA ARG A 82 -13.00 -0.94 2.17
C ARG A 82 -12.71 -0.08 3.40
N ILE A 83 -12.25 1.15 3.14
CA ILE A 83 -12.05 2.28 4.03
C ILE A 83 -13.06 3.44 3.67
N GLY A 84 -13.90 3.30 2.62
CA GLY A 84 -14.73 4.34 1.95
C GLY A 84 -14.86 4.25 0.38
N GLY A 85 -16.06 4.00 -0.17
CA GLY A 85 -16.38 3.52 -1.56
C GLY A 85 -16.14 4.35 -2.87
N ILE A 86 -15.58 3.77 -3.97
CA ILE A 86 -16.13 3.57 -5.39
C ILE A 86 -15.07 3.36 -6.56
N ARG A 87 -15.42 2.63 -7.67
CA ARG A 87 -14.62 1.74 -8.61
C ARG A 87 -13.93 2.28 -9.93
N ASN A 88 -13.11 1.41 -10.60
CA ASN A 88 -12.57 1.36 -12.03
C ASN A 88 -11.22 2.07 -12.44
N SER A 89 -10.41 1.68 -13.49
CA SER A 89 -10.44 0.60 -14.57
C SER A 89 -9.14 -0.19 -15.11
N LYS A 90 -8.22 0.28 -16.02
CA LYS A 90 -7.14 -0.45 -16.80
C LYS A 90 -5.77 0.24 -17.28
N SER A 91 -4.62 -0.49 -17.26
CA SER A 91 -3.35 -0.38 -18.13
C SER A 91 -2.04 0.31 -17.61
N ALA A 92 -0.85 -0.25 -17.94
CA ALA A 92 0.48 -0.19 -17.27
C ALA A 92 1.46 0.96 -17.60
N LYS A 93 2.18 1.53 -16.59
CA LYS A 93 3.37 2.41 -16.74
C LYS A 93 4.11 2.79 -15.43
N GLU A 94 5.39 3.16 -15.51
CA GLU A 94 6.08 3.94 -14.47
C GLU A 94 5.50 5.36 -14.32
N ARG A 95 5.71 6.01 -13.17
CA ARG A 95 5.00 7.26 -12.81
C ARG A 95 5.80 8.26 -12.02
N THR A 96 5.55 9.52 -12.32
CA THR A 96 5.99 10.68 -11.56
C THR A 96 5.18 10.88 -10.27
N LYS A 97 5.73 11.68 -9.34
CA LYS A 97 5.06 12.16 -8.12
C LYS A 97 3.70 12.81 -8.40
N GLN A 98 3.58 13.58 -9.48
CA GLN A 98 2.35 14.31 -9.78
C GLN A 98 1.25 13.37 -10.28
N GLU A 99 1.60 12.34 -11.06
CA GLU A 99 0.65 11.33 -11.51
C GLU A 99 0.14 10.48 -10.35
N LEU A 100 1.01 10.12 -9.40
CA LEU A 100 0.61 9.42 -8.17
C LEU A 100 -0.34 10.26 -7.31
N LYS A 101 -0.09 11.57 -7.17
CA LYS A 101 -1.01 12.51 -6.51
C LYS A 101 -2.38 12.57 -7.20
N THR A 102 -2.39 12.66 -8.53
CA THR A 102 -3.63 12.67 -9.32
C THR A 102 -4.40 11.37 -9.14
N LEU A 103 -3.73 10.22 -9.17
CA LEU A 103 -4.36 8.90 -8.97
C LEU A 103 -4.96 8.76 -7.57
N ALA A 104 -4.23 9.15 -6.51
CA ALA A 104 -4.75 9.13 -5.14
C ALA A 104 -6.00 10.01 -5.00
N LYS A 105 -5.96 11.25 -5.51
CA LYS A 105 -7.11 12.17 -5.49
C LYS A 105 -8.31 11.62 -6.28
N GLN A 106 -8.08 11.00 -7.44
CA GLN A 106 -9.14 10.37 -8.24
C GLN A 106 -9.69 9.07 -7.62
N ALA A 107 -8.94 8.42 -6.74
CA ALA A 107 -9.36 7.24 -5.96
C ALA A 107 -10.05 7.59 -4.63
N GLY A 108 -10.24 8.88 -4.32
CA GLY A 108 -10.95 9.38 -3.14
C GLY A 108 -10.06 9.74 -1.95
N PHE A 109 -8.74 9.59 -2.05
CA PHE A 109 -7.82 9.96 -0.97
C PHE A 109 -7.67 11.48 -0.85
N SER A 110 -7.74 12.00 0.37
CA SER A 110 -7.73 13.44 0.65
C SER A 110 -6.33 14.07 0.55
N SER A 111 -5.26 13.27 0.70
CA SER A 111 -3.88 13.75 0.60
C SER A 111 -2.95 12.69 0.00
N LEU A 112 -1.73 13.11 -0.37
CA LEU A 112 -0.62 12.19 -0.62
C LEU A 112 0.66 12.85 -0.11
N LYS A 113 1.32 12.20 0.85
CA LYS A 113 2.58 12.64 1.43
C LYS A 113 3.69 11.66 1.01
N ILE A 114 4.76 12.18 0.39
CA ILE A 114 6.01 11.42 0.31
C ILE A 114 6.69 11.57 1.66
N ILE A 115 6.90 10.46 2.36
CA ILE A 115 7.53 10.43 3.67
C ILE A 115 9.04 10.30 3.54
N ARG A 116 9.51 9.45 2.61
CA ARG A 116 10.95 9.18 2.45
C ARG A 116 11.30 8.68 1.05
N HIS A 117 12.54 8.94 0.62
CA HIS A 117 13.19 8.25 -0.49
C HIS A 117 14.23 7.27 0.07
N ALA A 118 14.28 6.05 -0.46
CA ALA A 118 15.22 5.00 -0.06
C ALA A 118 15.66 4.21 -1.31
N TYR A 119 16.90 4.44 -1.76
CA TYR A 119 17.37 4.03 -3.10
C TYR A 119 16.38 4.48 -4.18
N ASN A 120 16.08 3.61 -5.16
CA ASN A 120 15.15 3.87 -6.27
C ASN A 120 13.67 3.78 -5.88
N HIS A 121 13.34 3.80 -4.57
CA HIS A 121 11.96 3.68 -4.06
C HIS A 121 11.59 4.90 -3.21
N CYS A 122 10.31 5.27 -3.21
CA CYS A 122 9.73 6.23 -2.28
C CYS A 122 8.65 5.59 -1.41
N VAL A 123 8.59 6.01 -0.15
CA VAL A 123 7.52 5.70 0.80
C VAL A 123 6.49 6.81 0.71
N MET A 124 5.23 6.43 0.49
CA MET A 124 4.10 7.34 0.35
C MET A 124 2.97 6.90 1.26
N GLU A 125 2.41 7.86 1.98
CA GLU A 125 1.13 7.77 2.67
C GLU A 125 0.08 8.48 1.81
N ILE A 126 -1.12 7.90 1.73
CA ILE A 126 -2.29 8.36 0.96
C ILE A 126 -3.55 8.23 1.83
#